data_AF-A0A6S7H2A3-F1
#
_entry.id   AF-A0A6S7H2A3-F1
#
_cell.length_a   1.000
_cell.length_b   1.000
_cell.length_c   1.000
_cell.angle_alpha   90.00
_cell.angle_beta   90.00
_cell.angle_gamma   90.00
#
_symmetry.space_group_name_H-M   'P 1'
#
loop_
_entity.id
_entity.type
_entity.pdbx_description
1 polymer ?
#
loop_
_entity_poly.entity_id
_entity_poly.type
_entity_poly.pdbx_seq_one_letter_code
_entity_poly.pdbx_strand_id
1 'polypeptide(L)'
;MAEKYLSQIYYDPESPASFGGVDSVYRAVKNEGKYEISRNKIRQWLQKQDAYSLHKPVRYRFRRNRIIVGAMDDEWEADLVIMDSLSQQNNGYKYVLTVIDVLSKYAWVEAIKAKTGNNLVKAFEKIIKKGRKPKMFHTDKGTEFINRQFQTFLKKHGIRFFTTYNETKASIVERFNRTLKTKMWKYFTANNTLQYVDILQKLVKSYNRSRHRSIGMRPVDVNKSNENIVWQTLYGKESKKSIQFKFNIGDQVRISKAKRTFKKGYLPNWTEEVFTVTKRVPRRPPVYKIADYEGEELEGTFYEQELQKVNKSDSDYYRVKK
;
A
#
# COMPACT_ATOMS: atom_id res chain seq x y z
N MET A 1 -33.27 15.24 25.46
CA MET A 1 -33.03 14.68 26.81
C MET A 1 -31.93 13.61 26.81
N ALA A 2 -32.08 12.50 26.08
CA ALA A 2 -31.07 11.43 26.06
C ALA A 2 -29.67 11.84 25.55
N GLU A 3 -29.57 12.65 24.48
CA GLU A 3 -28.25 13.09 23.97
C GLU A 3 -27.52 14.04 24.94
N LYS A 4 -28.25 14.91 25.65
CA LYS A 4 -27.69 15.81 26.67
C LYS A 4 -27.11 15.00 27.83
N TYR A 5 -27.82 13.96 28.26
CA TYR A 5 -27.34 13.03 29.28
C TYR A 5 -26.09 12.26 28.82
N LEU A 6 -26.09 11.70 27.60
CA LEU A 6 -24.90 11.04 27.04
C LEU A 6 -23.69 11.99 26.99
N SER A 7 -23.92 13.27 26.66
CA SER A 7 -22.87 14.29 26.68
C SER A 7 -22.32 14.53 28.09
N GLN A 8 -23.19 14.61 29.10
CA GLN A 8 -22.78 14.83 30.49
C GLN A 8 -21.86 13.70 30.96
N ILE A 9 -22.30 12.44 30.85
CA ILE A 9 -21.52 11.30 31.34
C ILE A 9 -20.26 11.02 30.50
N TYR A 10 -20.23 11.42 29.23
CA TYR A 10 -19.09 11.12 28.36
C TYR A 10 -17.95 12.13 28.48
N TYR A 11 -18.28 13.41 28.73
CA TYR A 11 -17.30 14.48 28.87
C TYR A 11 -16.93 14.77 30.33
N ASP A 12 -17.62 14.16 31.28
CA ASP A 12 -17.22 14.14 32.70
C ASP A 12 -16.01 13.21 32.89
N PRO A 13 -14.84 13.69 33.34
CA PRO A 13 -13.66 12.87 33.61
C PRO A 13 -13.85 11.84 34.75
N GLU A 14 -14.75 12.10 35.70
CA GLU A 14 -14.98 11.20 36.84
C GLU A 14 -15.93 10.04 36.49
N SER A 15 -16.68 10.19 35.41
CA SER A 15 -17.64 9.19 34.96
C SER A 15 -16.96 7.93 34.40
N PRO A 16 -17.48 6.72 34.69
CA PRO A 16 -17.00 5.48 34.09
C PRO A 16 -17.25 5.39 32.56
N ALA A 17 -18.08 6.28 32.00
CA ALA A 17 -18.30 6.42 30.57
C ALA A 17 -17.29 7.35 29.88
N SER A 18 -16.44 8.05 30.66
CA SER A 18 -15.60 9.15 30.18
C SER A 18 -14.73 8.75 29.00
N PHE A 19 -14.89 9.46 27.88
CA PHE A 19 -14.16 9.24 26.62
C PHE A 19 -14.08 7.78 26.13
N GLY A 20 -15.00 6.93 26.59
CA GLY A 20 -14.96 5.49 26.41
C GLY A 20 -15.53 5.01 25.08
N GLY A 21 -15.42 3.70 24.85
CA GLY A 21 -16.09 3.03 23.73
C GLY A 21 -17.59 2.83 23.97
N VAL A 22 -18.29 2.37 22.93
CA VAL A 22 -19.74 2.05 22.99
C VAL A 22 -20.11 1.20 24.21
N ASP A 23 -19.31 0.17 24.53
CA ASP A 23 -19.59 -0.73 25.65
C ASP A 23 -19.29 -0.12 27.02
N SER A 24 -18.40 0.88 27.12
CA SER A 24 -18.18 1.61 28.38
C SER A 24 -19.40 2.48 28.68
N VAL A 25 -19.81 3.28 27.68
CA VAL A 25 -20.98 4.15 27.79
C VAL A 25 -22.24 3.32 28.05
N TYR A 26 -22.45 2.22 27.33
CA TYR A 26 -23.62 1.37 27.53
C TYR A 26 -23.70 0.78 28.95
N ARG A 27 -22.56 0.35 29.52
CA ARG A 27 -22.51 -0.17 30.89
C ARG A 27 -22.86 0.91 31.91
N ALA A 28 -22.32 2.12 31.75
CA ALA A 28 -22.63 3.24 32.64
C ALA A 28 -24.13 3.61 32.60
N VAL A 29 -24.70 3.75 31.40
CA VAL A 29 -26.13 4.04 31.22
C VAL A 29 -27.01 2.96 31.86
N LYS A 30 -26.66 1.68 31.67
CA LYS A 30 -27.40 0.55 32.23
C LYS A 30 -27.32 0.53 33.77
N ASN A 31 -26.16 0.84 34.35
CA ASN A 31 -25.96 0.82 35.80
C ASN A 31 -26.72 1.94 36.51
N GLU A 32 -26.81 3.13 35.90
CA GLU A 32 -27.60 4.24 36.47
C GLU A 32 -29.12 4.02 36.36
N GLY A 33 -29.59 3.22 35.41
CA GLY A 33 -31.01 2.86 35.25
C GLY A 33 -31.94 4.01 34.82
N LYS A 34 -31.42 5.23 34.63
CA LYS A 34 -32.21 6.44 34.30
C LYS A 34 -32.79 6.45 32.89
N TYR A 35 -32.10 5.80 31.94
CA TYR A 35 -32.51 5.74 30.54
C TYR A 35 -32.21 4.37 29.92
N GLU A 36 -33.11 3.89 29.07
CA GLU A 36 -32.86 2.72 28.23
C GLU A 36 -32.35 3.14 26.85
N ILE A 37 -31.03 3.06 26.66
CA ILE A 37 -30.39 3.45 25.40
C ILE A 37 -29.68 2.25 24.78
N SER A 38 -30.06 1.90 23.55
CA SER A 38 -29.42 0.81 22.83
C SER A 38 -27.98 1.13 22.43
N ARG A 39 -27.13 0.09 22.31
CA ARG A 39 -25.76 0.22 21.78
C ARG A 39 -25.71 0.90 20.41
N ASN A 40 -26.72 0.69 19.57
CA ASN A 40 -26.79 1.31 18.24
C ASN A 40 -26.98 2.83 18.35
N LYS A 41 -27.85 3.29 19.24
CA LYS A 41 -28.09 4.72 19.49
C LYS A 41 -26.86 5.39 20.11
N ILE A 42 -26.19 4.72 21.06
CA ILE A 42 -24.91 5.19 21.62
C ILE A 42 -23.84 5.29 20.52
N ARG A 43 -23.74 4.29 19.64
CA ARG A 43 -22.78 4.32 18.51
C ARG A 43 -23.05 5.49 17.57
N GLN A 44 -24.32 5.72 17.19
CA GLN A 44 -24.71 6.85 16.34
C GLN A 44 -24.38 8.19 17.00
N TRP A 45 -24.60 8.32 18.32
CA TRP A 45 -24.25 9.51 19.07
C TRP A 45 -22.73 9.73 19.16
N LEU A 46 -21.95 8.69 19.46
CA LEU A 46 -20.48 8.74 19.48
C LEU A 46 -19.88 9.10 18.12
N GLN A 47 -20.51 8.69 17.01
CA GLN A 47 -20.10 9.07 15.66
C GLN A 47 -20.19 10.57 15.37
N LYS A 48 -20.98 11.33 16.15
CA LYS A 48 -21.03 12.79 16.09
C LYS A 48 -19.88 13.45 16.87
N GLN A 49 -19.26 12.74 17.82
CA GLN A 49 -18.25 13.29 18.72
C GLN A 49 -16.85 13.23 18.11
N ASP A 50 -16.12 14.35 18.11
CA ASP A 50 -14.75 14.41 17.57
C ASP A 50 -13.73 13.73 18.46
N ALA A 51 -13.85 13.90 19.78
CA ALA A 51 -12.99 13.22 20.75
C ALA A 51 -13.01 11.69 20.54
N TYR A 52 -14.19 11.13 20.24
CA TYR A 52 -14.32 9.73 19.90
C TYR A 52 -13.78 9.43 18.49
N SER A 53 -14.26 10.18 17.49
CA SER A 53 -14.02 9.80 16.10
C SER A 53 -12.57 9.99 15.66
N LEU A 54 -11.90 11.06 16.09
CA LEU A 54 -10.51 11.37 15.75
C LEU A 54 -9.50 10.45 16.44
N HIS A 55 -9.81 9.92 17.62
CA HIS A 55 -8.89 9.11 18.42
C HIS A 55 -9.10 7.60 18.27
N LYS A 56 -10.12 7.17 17.52
CA LYS A 56 -10.40 5.76 17.31
C LYS A 56 -9.15 5.03 16.76
N PRO A 57 -8.83 3.82 17.25
CA PRO A 57 -7.66 3.09 16.77
C PRO A 57 -7.78 2.74 15.28
N VAL A 58 -6.69 2.96 14.53
CA VAL A 58 -6.59 2.60 13.11
C VAL A 58 -5.94 1.24 12.96
N ARG A 59 -6.52 0.40 12.11
CA ARG A 59 -5.93 -0.89 11.73
C ARG A 59 -5.10 -0.73 10.46
N TYR A 60 -3.78 -0.57 10.61
CA TYR A 60 -2.86 -0.44 9.47
C TYR A 60 -2.53 -1.78 8.79
N ARG A 61 -2.65 -2.91 9.50
CA ARG A 61 -2.35 -4.24 8.97
C ARG A 61 -3.64 -4.98 8.63
N PHE A 62 -3.92 -5.12 7.35
CA PHE A 62 -5.08 -5.81 6.81
C PHE A 62 -4.78 -6.37 5.42
N ARG A 63 -5.62 -7.28 4.92
CA ARG A 63 -5.49 -7.83 3.57
C ARG A 63 -5.81 -6.75 2.55
N ARG A 64 -5.00 -6.60 1.52
CA ARG A 64 -5.24 -5.70 0.38
C ARG A 64 -5.52 -6.51 -0.88
N ASN A 65 -6.06 -5.85 -1.90
CA ASN A 65 -6.24 -6.44 -3.22
C ASN A 65 -4.89 -6.88 -3.78
N ARG A 66 -4.82 -8.09 -4.32
CA ARG A 66 -3.61 -8.62 -4.96
C ARG A 66 -3.49 -8.04 -6.37
N ILE A 67 -2.26 -7.92 -6.85
CA ILE A 67 -1.97 -7.71 -8.27
C ILE A 67 -2.05 -9.07 -8.94
N ILE A 68 -2.92 -9.18 -9.94
CA ILE A 68 -3.14 -10.39 -10.72
C ILE A 68 -2.69 -10.10 -12.15
N VAL A 69 -1.78 -10.92 -12.64
CA VAL A 69 -1.30 -10.89 -14.03
C VAL A 69 -1.73 -12.18 -14.73
N GLY A 70 -1.91 -12.13 -16.06
CA GLY A 70 -2.44 -13.27 -16.81
C GLY A 70 -1.39 -14.34 -17.09
N ALA A 71 -0.18 -13.92 -17.47
CA ALA A 71 0.87 -14.80 -17.96
C ALA A 71 2.27 -14.25 -17.62
N MET A 72 3.29 -15.08 -17.88
CA MET A 72 4.68 -14.64 -17.81
C MET A 72 4.93 -13.51 -18.83
N ASP A 73 5.67 -12.50 -18.40
CA ASP A 73 5.99 -11.29 -19.17
C ASP A 73 4.78 -10.40 -19.49
N ASP A 74 3.65 -10.57 -18.81
CA ASP A 74 2.56 -9.59 -18.89
C ASP A 74 2.93 -8.28 -18.19
N GLU A 75 3.52 -8.36 -17.00
CA GLU A 75 3.90 -7.20 -16.20
C GLU A 75 5.26 -7.42 -15.53
N TRP A 76 6.16 -6.46 -15.72
CA TRP A 76 7.39 -6.35 -14.94
C TRP A 76 7.29 -5.15 -14.01
N GLU A 77 7.64 -5.35 -12.75
CA GLU A 77 7.84 -4.28 -11.78
C GLU A 77 9.32 -3.88 -11.73
N ALA A 78 9.60 -2.60 -11.56
CA ALA A 78 10.95 -2.11 -11.39
C ALA A 78 11.06 -0.99 -10.35
N ASP A 79 12.26 -0.85 -9.80
CA ASP A 79 12.64 0.13 -8.80
C ASP A 79 14.12 0.49 -8.97
N LEU A 80 14.50 1.69 -8.54
CA LEU A 80 15.85 2.19 -8.56
C LEU A 80 16.43 2.26 -7.13
N VAL A 81 17.23 1.25 -6.79
CA VAL A 81 17.85 1.18 -5.47
C VAL A 81 19.01 2.17 -5.37
N ILE A 82 18.92 3.11 -4.43
CA ILE A 82 19.99 4.06 -4.11
C ILE A 82 21.13 3.36 -3.36
N MET A 83 22.35 3.51 -3.87
CA MET A 83 23.61 2.96 -3.36
C MET A 83 24.73 4.03 -3.34
N ASP A 84 24.37 5.32 -3.39
CA ASP A 84 25.29 6.45 -3.55
C ASP A 84 26.39 6.51 -2.49
N SER A 85 26.06 6.12 -1.24
CA SER A 85 27.01 6.05 -0.13
C SER A 85 28.15 5.03 -0.34
N LEU A 86 28.00 4.09 -1.27
CA LEU A 86 29.02 3.10 -1.62
C LEU A 86 29.69 3.40 -2.96
N SER A 87 29.38 4.54 -3.59
CA SER A 87 29.77 4.80 -4.99
C SER A 87 31.28 4.93 -5.20
N GLN A 88 32.01 5.43 -4.21
CA GLN A 88 33.48 5.58 -4.27
C GLN A 88 34.17 4.21 -4.42
N GLN A 89 33.75 3.22 -3.64
CA GLN A 89 34.27 1.85 -3.73
C GLN A 89 33.76 1.09 -4.96
N ASN A 90 32.78 1.64 -5.68
CA ASN A 90 32.08 0.98 -6.77
C ASN A 90 32.17 1.77 -8.08
N ASN A 91 33.34 2.33 -8.40
CA ASN A 91 33.62 2.96 -9.69
C ASN A 91 32.59 4.04 -10.12
N GLY A 92 32.00 4.74 -9.14
CA GLY A 92 30.97 5.76 -9.36
C GLY A 92 29.57 5.22 -9.67
N TYR A 93 29.31 3.92 -9.49
CA TYR A 93 27.95 3.37 -9.55
C TYR A 93 27.16 3.76 -8.31
N LYS A 94 26.07 4.51 -8.52
CA LYS A 94 25.27 5.13 -7.46
C LYS A 94 23.91 4.47 -7.28
N TYR A 95 23.46 3.71 -8.28
CA TYR A 95 22.14 3.12 -8.28
C TYR A 95 22.17 1.71 -8.86
N VAL A 96 21.19 0.90 -8.48
CA VAL A 96 20.93 -0.41 -9.06
C VAL A 96 19.50 -0.42 -9.58
N LEU A 97 19.35 -0.52 -10.90
CA LEU A 97 18.06 -0.78 -11.53
C LEU A 97 17.70 -2.23 -11.24
N THR A 98 16.56 -2.43 -10.59
CA THR A 98 16.00 -3.73 -10.24
C THR A 98 14.73 -3.95 -11.03
N VAL A 99 14.60 -5.12 -11.66
CA VAL A 99 13.44 -5.48 -12.48
C VAL A 99 13.02 -6.90 -12.14
N ILE A 100 11.72 -7.14 -12.00
CA ILE A 100 11.19 -8.47 -11.69
C ILE A 100 9.92 -8.74 -12.48
N ASP A 101 9.81 -9.94 -13.06
CA ASP A 101 8.58 -10.43 -13.65
C ASP A 101 7.59 -10.84 -12.55
N VAL A 102 6.36 -10.31 -12.62
CA VAL A 102 5.35 -10.46 -11.58
C VAL A 102 4.92 -11.92 -11.42
N LEU A 103 4.78 -12.69 -12.50
CA LEU A 103 4.31 -14.08 -12.40
C LEU A 103 5.45 -15.02 -11.97
N SER A 104 6.52 -15.10 -12.79
CA SER A 104 7.63 -16.04 -12.61
C SER A 104 8.55 -15.70 -11.44
N LYS A 105 8.49 -14.45 -10.92
CA LYS A 105 9.45 -13.90 -9.95
C LYS A 105 10.89 -13.89 -10.48
N TYR A 106 11.08 -14.02 -11.79
CA TYR A 106 12.40 -13.92 -12.39
C TYR A 106 12.87 -12.47 -12.33
N ALA A 107 14.07 -12.26 -11.80
CA ALA A 107 14.59 -10.92 -11.59
C ALA A 107 15.84 -10.64 -12.42
N TRP A 108 16.05 -9.36 -12.73
CA TRP A 108 17.22 -8.80 -13.38
C TRP A 108 17.69 -7.57 -12.60
N VAL A 109 18.99 -7.30 -12.71
CA VAL A 109 19.59 -6.09 -12.14
C VAL A 109 20.64 -5.51 -13.08
N GLU A 110 20.80 -4.20 -13.07
CA GLU A 110 21.88 -3.49 -13.74
C GLU A 110 22.33 -2.31 -12.88
N ALA A 111 23.63 -2.16 -12.65
CA ALA A 111 24.17 -0.99 -11.95
C ALA A 111 24.23 0.21 -12.90
N ILE A 112 23.85 1.40 -12.42
CA ILE A 112 23.93 2.65 -13.19
C ILE A 112 24.57 3.77 -12.36
N LYS A 113 25.29 4.67 -13.05
CA LYS A 113 26.00 5.79 -12.42
C LYS A 113 25.10 7.00 -12.16
N ALA A 114 24.08 7.21 -12.99
CA ALA A 114 23.15 8.33 -12.87
C ALA A 114 21.73 7.92 -13.24
N LYS A 115 20.73 8.56 -12.63
CA LYS A 115 19.29 8.39 -12.88
C LYS A 115 18.78 9.08 -14.15
N THR A 116 19.65 9.27 -15.15
CA THR A 116 19.28 9.93 -16.41
C THR A 116 18.60 8.95 -17.37
N GLY A 117 17.73 9.47 -18.24
CA GLY A 117 17.02 8.65 -19.23
C GLY A 117 17.94 7.77 -20.08
N ASN A 118 19.03 8.33 -20.59
CA ASN A 118 20.03 7.58 -21.35
C ASN A 118 20.66 6.41 -20.59
N ASN A 119 20.96 6.56 -19.28
CA ASN A 119 21.50 5.46 -18.47
C ASN A 119 20.45 4.38 -18.23
N LEU A 120 19.21 4.77 -17.95
CA LEU A 120 18.09 3.84 -17.79
C LEU A 120 17.82 3.06 -19.08
N VAL A 121 17.82 3.73 -20.24
CA VAL A 121 17.67 3.09 -21.55
C VAL A 121 18.77 2.06 -21.77
N LYS A 122 20.04 2.42 -21.60
CA LYS A 122 21.17 1.48 -21.78
C LYS A 122 21.08 0.29 -20.83
N ALA A 123 20.71 0.51 -19.58
CA ALA A 123 20.56 -0.56 -18.61
C ALA A 123 19.38 -1.49 -18.96
N PHE A 124 18.22 -0.93 -19.26
CA PHE A 124 17.04 -1.71 -19.60
C PHE A 124 17.19 -2.45 -20.93
N GLU A 125 17.88 -1.85 -21.91
CA GLU A 125 18.24 -2.50 -23.17
C GLU A 125 19.06 -3.77 -22.94
N LYS A 126 20.03 -3.76 -22.01
CA LYS A 126 20.78 -4.97 -21.63
C LYS A 126 19.88 -6.05 -21.04
N ILE A 127 18.82 -5.67 -20.32
CA ILE A 127 17.87 -6.61 -19.72
C ILE A 127 17.04 -7.28 -20.82
N ILE A 128 16.42 -6.50 -21.72
CA ILE A 128 15.57 -7.07 -22.77
C ILE A 128 16.37 -7.89 -23.81
N LYS A 129 17.66 -7.55 -24.03
CA LYS A 129 18.58 -8.33 -24.86
C LYS A 129 18.83 -9.75 -24.31
N LYS A 130 18.49 -10.04 -23.05
CA LYS A 130 18.53 -11.40 -22.48
C LYS A 130 17.35 -12.29 -22.93
N GLY A 131 16.50 -11.81 -23.84
CA GLY A 131 15.51 -12.63 -24.57
C GLY A 131 14.07 -12.58 -24.04
N ARG A 132 13.78 -11.74 -23.04
CA ARG A 132 12.41 -11.53 -22.53
C ARG A 132 12.05 -10.05 -22.58
N LYS A 133 10.77 -9.73 -22.79
CA LYS A 133 10.25 -8.36 -22.72
C LYS A 133 8.83 -8.35 -22.14
N PRO A 134 8.47 -7.36 -21.32
CA PRO A 134 7.13 -7.26 -20.77
C PRO A 134 6.14 -6.64 -21.76
N LYS A 135 4.84 -6.87 -21.55
CA LYS A 135 3.78 -6.06 -22.15
C LYS A 135 3.60 -4.75 -21.38
N MET A 136 3.62 -4.82 -20.06
CA MET A 136 3.44 -3.68 -19.16
C MET A 136 4.66 -3.51 -18.25
N PHE A 137 5.13 -2.27 -18.10
CA PHE A 137 6.23 -1.90 -17.23
C PHE A 137 5.71 -0.97 -16.14
N HIS A 138 5.85 -1.43 -14.89
CA HIS A 138 5.31 -0.79 -13.71
C HIS A 138 6.44 -0.31 -12.81
N THR A 139 6.40 0.96 -12.43
CA THR A 139 7.28 1.53 -11.40
C THR A 139 6.48 2.28 -10.36
N ASP A 140 7.16 2.66 -9.27
CA ASP A 140 6.63 3.69 -8.39
C ASP A 140 6.60 5.06 -9.08
N LYS A 141 6.25 6.11 -8.33
CA LYS A 141 6.15 7.49 -8.83
C LYS A 141 7.52 8.16 -9.03
N GLY A 142 8.62 7.40 -9.08
CA GLY A 142 9.94 7.95 -9.42
C GLY A 142 9.89 8.72 -10.75
N THR A 143 10.22 10.01 -10.71
CA THR A 143 10.22 10.87 -11.89
C THR A 143 11.29 10.45 -12.90
N GLU A 144 12.30 9.71 -12.45
CA GLU A 144 13.34 9.15 -13.30
C GLU A 144 12.78 8.23 -14.39
N PHE A 145 11.67 7.54 -14.19
CA PHE A 145 11.07 6.67 -15.22
C PHE A 145 10.14 7.42 -16.17
N ILE A 146 9.67 8.62 -15.79
CA ILE A 146 8.72 9.43 -16.59
C ILE A 146 9.43 10.20 -17.71
N ASN A 147 10.76 10.26 -17.70
CA ASN A 147 11.53 11.01 -18.69
C ASN A 147 11.23 10.61 -20.15
N ARG A 148 11.23 11.61 -21.06
CA ARG A 148 10.88 11.44 -22.48
C ARG A 148 11.70 10.37 -23.20
N GLN A 149 13.00 10.26 -22.90
CA GLN A 149 13.90 9.31 -23.58
C GLN A 149 13.49 7.86 -23.27
N PHE A 150 13.26 7.55 -21.99
CA PHE A 150 12.87 6.21 -21.56
C PHE A 150 11.46 5.86 -22.04
N GLN A 151 10.51 6.79 -21.97
CA GLN A 151 9.15 6.59 -22.51
C GLN A 151 9.17 6.34 -24.03
N THR A 152 9.98 7.08 -24.78
CA THR A 152 10.16 6.85 -26.23
C THR A 152 10.74 5.47 -26.50
N PHE A 153 11.73 5.04 -25.72
CA PHE A 153 12.31 3.71 -25.83
C PHE A 153 11.28 2.59 -25.54
N LEU A 154 10.48 2.73 -24.48
CA LEU A 154 9.43 1.76 -24.15
C LEU A 154 8.39 1.66 -25.26
N LYS A 155 7.93 2.81 -25.78
CA LYS A 155 7.00 2.88 -26.91
C LYS A 155 7.56 2.18 -28.15
N LYS A 156 8.85 2.39 -28.47
CA LYS A 156 9.53 1.72 -29.59
C LYS A 156 9.51 0.19 -29.46
N HIS A 157 9.56 -0.34 -28.24
CA HIS A 157 9.53 -1.79 -27.98
C HIS A 157 8.11 -2.36 -27.79
N GLY A 158 7.08 -1.51 -27.89
CA GLY A 158 5.68 -1.87 -27.66
C GLY A 158 5.35 -2.11 -26.19
N ILE A 159 6.13 -1.55 -25.26
CA ILE A 159 5.97 -1.73 -23.82
C ILE A 159 5.12 -0.58 -23.28
N ARG A 160 4.04 -0.90 -22.57
CA ARG A 160 3.15 0.10 -21.94
C ARG A 160 3.65 0.44 -20.54
N PHE A 161 3.91 1.72 -20.29
CA PHE A 161 4.32 2.20 -18.98
C PHE A 161 3.13 2.63 -18.12
N PHE A 162 3.17 2.34 -16.82
CA PHE A 162 2.25 2.94 -15.85
C PHE A 162 2.89 3.03 -14.46
N THR A 163 2.39 3.96 -13.66
CA THR A 163 2.72 4.08 -12.23
C THR A 163 1.45 3.92 -11.42
N THR A 164 1.58 3.55 -10.13
CA THR A 164 0.40 3.52 -9.27
C THR A 164 0.51 4.40 -8.03
N TYR A 165 -0.62 5.03 -7.70
CA TYR A 165 -0.77 5.96 -6.56
C TYR A 165 -0.74 5.26 -5.21
N ASN A 166 -1.18 4.00 -5.16
CA ASN A 166 -1.18 3.25 -3.92
C ASN A 166 0.21 2.63 -3.71
N GLU A 167 0.94 3.12 -2.69
CA GLU A 167 2.28 2.68 -2.25
C GLU A 167 2.48 1.15 -2.22
N THR A 168 1.39 0.39 -2.12
CA THR A 168 1.40 -1.06 -1.94
C THR A 168 1.52 -1.87 -3.23
N LYS A 169 1.47 -1.21 -4.40
CA LYS A 169 1.42 -1.93 -5.68
C LYS A 169 2.79 -2.33 -6.23
N ALA A 170 3.89 -1.66 -5.90
CA ALA A 170 5.24 -2.13 -6.26
C ALA A 170 5.82 -3.17 -5.26
N SER A 171 4.95 -3.90 -4.56
CA SER A 171 5.36 -4.74 -3.42
C SER A 171 6.22 -5.95 -3.79
N ILE A 172 6.23 -6.36 -5.06
CA ILE A 172 6.99 -7.54 -5.50
C ILE A 172 8.44 -7.14 -5.73
N VAL A 173 8.70 -6.03 -6.42
CA VAL A 173 10.06 -5.50 -6.57
C VAL A 173 10.66 -5.07 -5.23
N GLU A 174 9.88 -4.43 -4.33
CA GLU A 174 10.36 -4.10 -2.99
C GLU A 174 10.84 -5.32 -2.19
N ARG A 175 10.09 -6.44 -2.28
CA ARG A 175 10.45 -7.70 -1.62
C ARG A 175 11.72 -8.29 -2.23
N PHE A 176 11.85 -8.23 -3.54
CA PHE A 176 13.08 -8.63 -4.23
C PHE A 176 14.26 -7.77 -3.75
N ASN A 177 14.10 -6.45 -3.70
CA ASN A 177 15.13 -5.51 -3.27
C ASN A 177 15.58 -5.77 -1.85
N ARG A 178 14.66 -6.05 -0.93
CA ARG A 178 15.01 -6.51 0.42
C ARG A 178 15.85 -7.78 0.40
N THR A 179 15.47 -8.78 -0.39
CA THR A 179 16.20 -10.04 -0.51
C THR A 179 17.61 -9.84 -1.06
N LEU A 180 17.73 -9.05 -2.14
CA LEU A 180 19.00 -8.72 -2.77
C LEU A 180 19.91 -7.98 -1.80
N LYS A 181 19.42 -6.93 -1.13
CA LYS A 181 20.16 -6.18 -0.10
C LYS A 181 20.59 -7.09 1.04
N THR A 182 19.71 -7.93 1.58
CA THR A 182 20.10 -8.87 2.65
C THR A 182 21.25 -9.79 2.23
N LYS A 183 21.22 -10.35 1.02
CA LYS A 183 22.33 -11.18 0.52
C LYS A 183 23.61 -10.37 0.33
N MET A 184 23.48 -9.17 -0.25
CA MET A 184 24.61 -8.28 -0.52
C MET A 184 25.32 -7.80 0.76
N TRP A 185 24.58 -7.45 1.81
CA TRP A 185 25.17 -7.02 3.08
C TRP A 185 25.85 -8.18 3.81
N LYS A 186 25.29 -9.40 3.73
CA LYS A 186 25.96 -10.60 4.23
C LYS A 186 27.27 -10.87 3.48
N TYR A 187 27.28 -10.68 2.16
CA TYR A 187 28.50 -10.80 1.37
C TYR A 187 29.54 -9.76 1.79
N PHE A 188 29.14 -8.51 2.03
CA PHE A 188 30.03 -7.45 2.51
C PHE A 188 30.71 -7.84 3.82
N THR A 189 29.95 -8.33 4.79
CA THR A 189 30.50 -8.82 6.06
C THR A 189 31.44 -10.01 5.86
N ALA A 190 31.06 -10.99 5.04
CA ALA A 190 31.85 -12.21 4.85
C ALA A 190 33.18 -11.98 4.11
N ASN A 191 33.26 -10.97 3.25
CA ASN A 191 34.43 -10.71 2.40
C ASN A 191 35.13 -9.39 2.75
N ASN A 192 34.72 -8.73 3.84
CA ASN A 192 35.22 -7.43 4.28
C ASN A 192 35.35 -6.40 3.14
N THR A 193 34.30 -6.28 2.33
CA THR A 193 34.27 -5.40 1.14
C THR A 193 32.93 -4.70 1.01
N LEU A 194 32.93 -3.53 0.38
CA LEU A 194 31.70 -2.80 0.00
C LEU A 194 31.51 -2.80 -1.52
N GLN A 195 32.33 -3.55 -2.26
CA GLN A 195 32.20 -3.70 -3.70
C GLN A 195 31.05 -4.64 -4.04
N TYR A 196 30.07 -4.15 -4.77
CA TYR A 196 28.89 -4.90 -5.17
C TYR A 196 28.78 -5.12 -6.67
N VAL A 197 29.33 -4.23 -7.50
CA VAL A 197 29.09 -4.22 -8.95
C VAL A 197 29.40 -5.57 -9.60
N ASP A 198 30.54 -6.18 -9.25
CA ASP A 198 31.01 -7.42 -9.85
C ASP A 198 30.24 -8.67 -9.38
N ILE A 199 29.54 -8.58 -8.25
CA ILE A 199 28.76 -9.69 -7.69
C ILE A 199 27.27 -9.62 -8.00
N LEU A 200 26.75 -8.47 -8.44
CA LEU A 200 25.32 -8.28 -8.66
C LEU A 200 24.71 -9.40 -9.52
N GLN A 201 25.34 -9.70 -10.65
CA GLN A 201 24.85 -10.75 -11.55
C GLN A 201 24.92 -12.15 -10.90
N LYS A 202 25.94 -12.42 -10.06
CA LYS A 202 26.06 -13.68 -9.30
C LYS A 202 24.94 -13.81 -8.27
N LEU A 203 24.62 -12.73 -7.55
CA LEU A 203 23.54 -12.70 -6.55
C LEU A 203 22.17 -12.94 -7.19
N VAL A 204 21.90 -12.32 -8.34
CA VAL A 204 20.63 -12.51 -9.07
C VAL A 204 20.53 -13.90 -9.67
N LYS A 205 21.62 -14.43 -10.23
CA LYS A 205 21.69 -15.83 -10.69
C LYS A 205 21.37 -16.81 -9.55
N SER A 206 21.91 -16.57 -8.35
CA SER A 206 21.57 -17.34 -7.15
C SER A 206 20.08 -17.20 -6.78
N TYR A 207 19.53 -15.98 -6.81
CA TYR A 207 18.11 -15.73 -6.53
C TYR A 207 17.18 -16.48 -7.50
N ASN A 208 17.43 -16.40 -8.81
CA ASN A 208 16.61 -17.04 -9.85
C ASN A 208 16.70 -18.57 -9.83
N ARG A 209 17.78 -19.13 -9.25
CA ARG A 209 17.99 -20.58 -9.07
C ARG A 209 17.57 -21.09 -7.69
N SER A 210 17.14 -20.22 -6.79
CA SER A 210 16.62 -20.62 -5.48
C SER A 210 15.14 -20.98 -5.59
N ARG A 211 14.67 -21.99 -4.86
CA ARG A 211 13.24 -22.33 -4.82
C ARG A 211 12.48 -21.25 -4.06
N HIS A 212 11.39 -20.74 -4.64
CA HIS A 212 10.56 -19.71 -4.01
C HIS A 212 9.26 -20.30 -3.51
N ARG A 213 8.98 -20.14 -2.21
CA ARG A 213 7.76 -20.66 -1.57
C ARG A 213 6.47 -20.15 -2.22
N SER A 214 6.46 -18.91 -2.72
CA SER A 214 5.25 -18.29 -3.29
C SER A 214 4.79 -18.92 -4.60
N ILE A 215 5.72 -19.43 -5.42
CA ILE A 215 5.43 -20.04 -6.72
C ILE A 215 5.69 -21.55 -6.74
N GLY A 216 6.26 -22.11 -5.66
CA GLY A 216 6.50 -23.54 -5.53
C GLY A 216 7.66 -24.09 -6.37
N MET A 217 8.42 -23.25 -7.07
CA MET A 217 9.56 -23.66 -7.92
C MET A 217 10.64 -22.57 -7.98
N ARG A 218 11.70 -22.78 -8.76
CA ARG A 218 12.73 -21.74 -9.00
C ARG A 218 12.24 -20.80 -10.11
N PRO A 219 12.46 -19.48 -10.00
CA PRO A 219 12.07 -18.54 -11.06
C PRO A 219 12.59 -18.90 -12.45
N VAL A 220 13.80 -19.46 -12.54
CA VAL A 220 14.41 -19.89 -13.81
C VAL A 220 13.70 -21.06 -14.48
N ASP A 221 12.95 -21.87 -13.73
CA ASP A 221 12.22 -23.03 -14.27
C ASP A 221 10.85 -22.64 -14.84
N VAL A 222 10.38 -21.41 -14.60
CA VAL A 222 9.09 -20.95 -15.08
C VAL A 222 9.17 -20.64 -16.57
N ASN A 223 8.24 -21.21 -17.34
CA ASN A 223 8.17 -21.06 -18.79
C ASN A 223 6.71 -21.21 -19.26
N LYS A 224 6.47 -21.11 -20.57
CA LYS A 224 5.11 -21.14 -21.13
C LYS A 224 4.35 -22.45 -20.89
N SER A 225 5.00 -23.59 -20.74
CA SER A 225 4.29 -24.85 -20.50
C SER A 225 3.79 -24.98 -19.06
N ASN A 226 4.42 -24.29 -18.09
CA ASN A 226 4.08 -24.39 -16.67
C ASN A 226 3.55 -23.08 -16.05
N GLU A 227 3.42 -21.99 -16.81
CA GLU A 227 2.98 -20.69 -16.27
C GLU A 227 1.59 -20.76 -15.64
N ASN A 228 0.69 -21.62 -16.15
CA ASN A 228 -0.64 -21.83 -15.55
C ASN A 228 -0.55 -22.45 -14.15
N ILE A 229 0.40 -23.36 -13.89
CA ILE A 229 0.61 -23.95 -12.55
C ILE A 229 1.04 -22.85 -11.57
N VAL A 230 1.94 -21.95 -12.02
CA VAL A 230 2.38 -20.79 -11.24
C VAL A 230 1.22 -19.84 -10.97
N TRP A 231 0.41 -19.56 -12.00
CA TRP A 231 -0.79 -18.73 -11.90
C TRP A 231 -1.78 -19.29 -10.87
N GLN A 232 -2.12 -20.58 -10.95
CA GLN A 232 -3.01 -21.24 -9.99
C GLN A 232 -2.44 -21.22 -8.56
N THR A 233 -1.13 -21.38 -8.41
CA THR A 233 -0.46 -21.31 -7.10
C THR A 233 -0.58 -19.91 -6.48
N LEU A 234 -0.41 -18.85 -7.28
CA LEU A 234 -0.48 -17.47 -6.82
C LEU A 234 -1.91 -16.97 -6.60
N TYR A 235 -2.83 -17.36 -7.48
CA TYR A 235 -4.14 -16.71 -7.63
C TYR A 235 -5.34 -17.66 -7.48
N GLY A 236 -5.17 -18.97 -7.65
CA GLY A 236 -6.28 -19.94 -7.70
C GLY A 236 -7.09 -20.10 -6.40
N LYS A 237 -6.56 -19.63 -5.26
CA LYS A 237 -7.26 -19.64 -3.97
C LYS A 237 -8.12 -18.38 -3.77
N GLU A 238 -9.12 -18.17 -4.61
CA GLU A 238 -10.13 -17.14 -4.38
C GLU A 238 -11.33 -17.66 -3.57
N SER A 239 -11.78 -16.84 -2.61
CA SER A 239 -12.96 -17.14 -1.80
C SER A 239 -14.22 -16.88 -2.61
N LYS A 240 -15.09 -17.89 -2.82
CA LYS A 240 -16.39 -17.73 -3.48
C LYS A 240 -17.42 -16.87 -2.73
N LYS A 241 -17.11 -16.40 -1.51
CA LYS A 241 -18.02 -15.57 -0.71
C LYS A 241 -18.44 -14.28 -1.43
N SER A 242 -19.69 -13.87 -1.25
CA SER A 242 -20.21 -12.60 -1.71
C SER A 242 -19.42 -11.44 -1.08
N ILE A 243 -19.20 -10.38 -1.86
CA ILE A 243 -18.52 -9.18 -1.39
C ILE A 243 -19.52 -8.39 -0.54
N GLN A 244 -19.19 -8.17 0.73
CA GLN A 244 -19.98 -7.35 1.65
C GLN A 244 -19.34 -5.98 1.80
N PHE A 245 -20.15 -4.93 1.65
CA PHE A 245 -19.71 -3.56 1.89
C PHE A 245 -20.19 -3.11 3.27
N LYS A 246 -19.30 -2.49 4.04
CA LYS A 246 -19.64 -1.89 5.34
C LYS A 246 -20.28 -0.51 5.22
N PHE A 247 -19.80 0.30 4.27
CA PHE A 247 -20.30 1.66 4.04
C PHE A 247 -21.23 1.69 2.82
N ASN A 248 -22.23 2.57 2.89
CA ASN A 248 -23.16 2.85 1.80
C ASN A 248 -22.74 4.12 1.04
N ILE A 249 -23.26 4.27 -0.18
CA ILE A 249 -23.12 5.52 -0.93
C ILE A 249 -23.86 6.62 -0.16
N GLY A 250 -23.23 7.79 -0.01
CA GLY A 250 -23.73 8.89 0.82
C GLY A 250 -23.29 8.85 2.28
N ASP A 251 -22.63 7.77 2.75
CA ASP A 251 -22.09 7.76 4.11
C ASP A 251 -20.95 8.78 4.26
N GLN A 252 -21.01 9.59 5.31
CA GLN A 252 -19.92 10.47 5.73
C GLN A 252 -18.82 9.68 6.44
N VAL A 253 -17.56 9.90 6.05
CA VAL A 253 -16.40 9.16 6.55
C VAL A 253 -15.20 10.07 6.78
N ARG A 254 -14.37 9.72 7.77
CA ARG A 254 -13.00 10.24 7.93
C ARG A 254 -12.00 9.26 7.33
N ILE A 255 -10.85 9.76 6.88
CA ILE A 255 -9.74 8.94 6.36
C ILE A 255 -8.68 8.76 7.45
N SER A 256 -8.08 7.57 7.53
CA SER A 256 -6.98 7.34 8.47
C SER A 256 -5.73 8.14 8.08
N LYS A 257 -5.09 8.81 9.05
CA LYS A 257 -3.79 9.47 8.85
C LYS A 257 -2.69 8.44 8.58
N ALA A 258 -1.79 8.77 7.65
CA ALA A 258 -0.64 7.94 7.28
C ALA A 258 0.20 7.55 8.50
N LYS A 259 0.70 6.30 8.50
CA LYS A 259 1.49 5.77 9.62
C LYS A 259 2.90 6.36 9.60
N ARG A 260 3.20 7.26 10.54
CA ARG A 260 4.58 7.74 10.79
C ARG A 260 5.33 6.75 11.70
N THR A 261 6.63 6.57 11.48
CA THR A 261 7.52 5.63 12.20
C THR A 261 7.63 5.91 13.70
N PHE A 262 7.40 7.15 14.15
CA PHE A 262 7.46 7.58 15.55
C PHE A 262 6.15 8.18 16.07
N LYS A 263 5.00 7.62 15.68
CA LYS A 263 3.70 8.18 16.07
C LYS A 263 3.39 7.87 17.55
N LYS A 264 3.08 8.92 18.33
CA LYS A 264 2.56 8.78 19.70
C LYS A 264 1.09 8.33 19.68
N GLY A 265 0.77 7.26 20.42
CA GLY A 265 -0.52 6.55 20.31
C GLY A 265 -1.76 7.34 20.76
N TYR A 266 -1.58 8.42 21.51
CA TYR A 266 -2.67 9.27 22.02
C TYR A 266 -3.09 10.39 21.06
N LEU A 267 -2.32 10.65 20.00
CA LEU A 267 -2.65 11.68 19.02
C LEU A 267 -3.76 11.24 18.06
N PRO A 268 -4.53 12.18 17.47
CA PRO A 268 -5.53 11.87 16.46
C PRO A 268 -5.02 10.96 15.33
N ASN A 269 -5.81 9.93 15.05
CA ASN A 269 -5.53 8.93 14.02
C ASN A 269 -6.28 9.15 12.71
N TRP A 270 -7.27 10.04 12.69
CA TRP A 270 -8.14 10.31 11.55
C TRP A 270 -8.06 11.78 11.12
N THR A 271 -8.40 12.07 9.86
CA THR A 271 -8.50 13.43 9.32
C THR A 271 -9.58 14.23 10.04
N GLU A 272 -9.37 15.53 10.17
CA GLU A 272 -10.39 16.49 10.64
C GLU A 272 -11.44 16.78 9.57
N GLU A 273 -11.02 16.69 8.31
CA GLU A 273 -11.91 16.71 7.15
C GLU A 273 -12.77 15.44 7.08
N VAL A 274 -14.01 15.64 6.61
CA VAL A 274 -15.02 14.60 6.40
C VAL A 274 -15.32 14.52 4.91
N PHE A 275 -15.42 13.28 4.43
CA PHE A 275 -15.63 12.94 3.03
C PHE A 275 -16.92 12.16 2.87
N THR A 276 -17.46 12.12 1.66
CA THR A 276 -18.66 11.35 1.34
C THR A 276 -18.32 10.17 0.45
N VAL A 277 -18.84 8.98 0.78
CA VAL A 277 -18.68 7.79 -0.07
C VAL A 277 -19.49 7.95 -1.35
N THR A 278 -18.82 8.06 -2.49
CA THR A 278 -19.45 8.21 -3.82
C THR A 278 -19.69 6.88 -4.51
N LYS A 279 -18.77 5.91 -4.33
CA LYS A 279 -18.82 4.63 -5.07
C LYS A 279 -18.35 3.44 -4.25
N ARG A 280 -19.02 2.31 -4.44
CA ARG A 280 -18.63 0.97 -3.94
C ARG A 280 -18.01 0.17 -5.08
N VAL A 281 -16.76 -0.23 -4.93
CA VAL A 281 -16.04 -1.00 -5.96
C VAL A 281 -15.90 -2.46 -5.50
N PRO A 282 -16.51 -3.43 -6.21
CA PRO A 282 -16.52 -4.83 -5.81
C PRO A 282 -15.17 -5.49 -6.08
N ARG A 283 -14.22 -5.28 -5.16
CA ARG A 283 -12.92 -5.98 -5.11
C ARG A 283 -12.84 -6.88 -3.87
N ARG A 284 -11.75 -7.65 -3.73
CA ARG A 284 -11.53 -8.59 -2.62
C ARG A 284 -10.20 -8.31 -1.91
N PRO A 285 -10.17 -7.42 -0.90
CA PRO A 285 -11.32 -6.81 -0.20
C PRO A 285 -11.94 -5.62 -0.94
N PRO A 286 -13.21 -5.26 -0.61
CA PRO A 286 -13.92 -4.14 -1.22
C PRO A 286 -13.19 -2.83 -0.97
N VAL A 287 -13.32 -1.91 -1.94
CA VAL A 287 -12.77 -0.55 -1.83
C VAL A 287 -13.82 0.47 -2.22
N TYR A 288 -13.59 1.70 -1.80
CA TYR A 288 -14.51 2.81 -1.92
C TYR A 288 -13.85 3.96 -2.68
N LYS A 289 -14.65 4.73 -3.40
CA LYS A 289 -14.29 6.11 -3.78
C LYS A 289 -15.02 7.07 -2.87
N ILE A 290 -14.39 8.20 -2.61
CA ILE A 290 -14.89 9.25 -1.75
C ILE A 290 -14.66 10.60 -2.42
N ALA A 291 -15.49 11.58 -2.09
CA ALA A 291 -15.34 12.97 -2.49
C ALA A 291 -15.26 13.87 -1.25
N ASP A 292 -14.63 15.02 -1.40
CA ASP A 292 -14.63 16.07 -0.39
C ASP A 292 -16.00 16.78 -0.27
N TYR A 293 -16.04 17.90 0.44
CA TYR A 293 -17.26 18.68 0.63
C TYR A 293 -17.74 19.36 -0.67
N GLU A 294 -16.82 19.72 -1.58
CA GLU A 294 -17.13 20.35 -2.87
C GLU A 294 -17.59 19.32 -3.92
N GLY A 295 -17.48 18.03 -3.60
CA GLY A 295 -17.87 16.94 -4.48
C GLY A 295 -16.75 16.49 -5.41
N GLU A 296 -15.52 16.98 -5.20
CA GLU A 296 -14.36 16.53 -5.97
C GLU A 296 -13.94 15.14 -5.51
N GLU A 297 -13.92 14.16 -6.44
CA GLU A 297 -13.48 12.80 -6.11
C GLU A 297 -11.99 12.78 -5.77
N LEU A 298 -11.66 12.25 -4.59
CA LEU A 298 -10.27 12.02 -4.23
C LEU A 298 -9.67 10.94 -5.14
N GLU A 299 -8.43 11.20 -5.55
CA GLU A 299 -7.70 10.29 -6.42
C GLU A 299 -7.41 8.95 -5.72
N GLY A 300 -7.76 7.85 -6.38
CA GLY A 300 -7.49 6.49 -5.91
C GLY A 300 -8.72 5.75 -5.36
N THR A 301 -8.48 4.77 -4.49
CA THR A 301 -9.54 3.98 -3.84
C THR A 301 -9.11 3.60 -2.43
N PHE A 302 -10.04 3.66 -1.49
CA PHE A 302 -9.80 3.47 -0.06
C PHE A 302 -10.36 2.14 0.44
N TYR A 303 -9.62 1.46 1.31
CA TYR A 303 -10.12 0.25 1.96
C TYR A 303 -11.03 0.58 3.14
N GLU A 304 -11.86 -0.39 3.52
CA GLU A 304 -12.74 -0.27 4.69
C GLU A 304 -11.99 0.13 5.97
N GLN A 305 -10.77 -0.39 6.17
CA GLN A 305 -9.96 -0.14 7.36
C GLN A 305 -9.34 1.27 7.39
N GLU A 306 -9.34 1.95 6.24
CA GLU A 306 -8.83 3.31 6.06
C GLU A 306 -9.95 4.36 6.19
N LEU A 307 -11.20 3.91 6.36
CA LEU A 307 -12.38 4.75 6.48
C LEU A 307 -13.08 4.56 7.83
N GLN A 308 -13.59 5.66 8.37
CA GLN A 308 -14.39 5.67 9.59
C GLN A 308 -15.66 6.48 9.39
N LYS A 309 -16.81 5.80 9.47
CA LYS A 309 -18.12 6.46 9.45
C LYS A 309 -18.26 7.46 10.60
N VAL A 310 -18.68 8.66 10.25
CA VAL A 310 -19.03 9.76 11.14
C VAL A 310 -20.41 10.28 10.74
N ASN A 311 -21.08 10.98 11.65
CA ASN A 311 -22.33 11.67 11.33
C ASN A 311 -22.14 13.11 11.79
N LYS A 312 -21.88 14.02 10.85
CA LYS A 312 -21.64 15.45 11.13
C LYS A 312 -22.72 16.29 10.47
N SER A 313 -23.27 17.25 11.21
CA SER A 313 -24.19 18.25 10.64
C SER A 313 -23.42 19.42 10.06
N ASP A 314 -24.05 20.20 9.17
CA ASP A 314 -23.42 21.36 8.52
C ASP A 314 -22.92 22.42 9.52
N SER A 315 -23.52 22.46 10.71
CA SER A 315 -23.09 23.30 11.84
C SER A 315 -21.74 22.90 12.46
N ASP A 316 -21.25 21.68 12.21
CA ASP A 316 -20.07 21.12 12.86
C ASP A 316 -18.76 21.42 12.10
N TYR A 317 -18.84 21.88 10.84
CA TYR A 317 -17.66 22.14 10.00
C TYR A 317 -16.91 23.42 10.40
N TYR A 318 -17.60 24.37 11.03
CA TYR A 318 -17.03 25.66 11.44
C TYR A 318 -16.75 25.71 12.95
N ARG A 319 -15.71 25.01 13.40
CA ARG A 319 -15.11 25.34 14.70
C ARG A 319 -14.10 26.46 14.49
N VAL A 320 -14.60 27.71 14.49
CA VAL A 320 -13.74 28.87 14.70
C VAL A 320 -13.06 28.66 16.06
N LYS A 321 -11.72 28.62 16.06
CA LYS A 321 -10.95 28.66 17.32
C LYS A 321 -11.39 29.93 18.07
N LYS A 322 -12.04 29.77 19.22
CA LYS A 322 -12.11 30.81 20.24
C LYS A 322 -10.85 30.74 21.08
#